data_AF-A0A0L8ANR5-F1
#
_entry.id   AF-A0A0L8ANR5-F1
#
_cell.length_a   1.000
_cell.length_b   1.000
_cell.length_c   1.000
_cell.angle_alpha   90.00
_cell.angle_beta   90.00
_cell.angle_gamma   90.00
#
_symmetry.space_group_name_H-M   'P 1'
#
loop_
_entity.id
_entity.type
_entity.pdbx_description
1 polymer ?
#
loop_
_entity_poly.entity_id
_entity_poly.type
_entity_poly.pdbx_seq_one_letter_code
_entity_poly.pdbx_strand_id
1 'polypeptide(L)'
;MKSKNNLLKVLIALVFLVLITGVLISKSNSVFSRVQNNYSGQWEWIKNDDTSTFNLELNELNTFVTGTHCISALNGNKSDCVGIIDEDEISIKGSITNNVLKVTFKGSFADGEGQAEIRFISADKIEWKVTKKIAGENYFPQQATLVKRP
;
A
#
# COMPACT_ATOMS: atom_id res chain seq x y z
N MET A 1 36.11 31.83 62.11
CA MET A 1 36.04 32.16 60.67
C MET A 1 36.32 30.96 59.73
N LYS A 2 36.04 29.70 60.14
CA LYS A 2 36.38 28.47 59.39
C LYS A 2 35.16 27.74 58.78
N SER A 3 33.96 27.99 59.32
CA SER A 3 32.69 27.31 58.95
C SER A 3 32.10 27.78 57.60
N LYS A 4 32.16 29.09 57.29
CA LYS A 4 31.61 29.65 56.04
C LYS A 4 32.26 29.09 54.77
N ASN A 5 33.55 28.74 54.82
CA ASN A 5 34.30 28.21 53.68
C ASN A 5 33.94 26.76 53.34
N ASN A 6 33.46 25.98 54.31
CA ASN A 6 33.02 24.61 54.08
C ASN A 6 31.60 24.59 53.50
N LEU A 7 30.72 25.49 53.96
CA LEU A 7 29.37 25.63 53.41
C LEU A 7 29.41 26.06 51.93
N LEU A 8 30.26 27.03 51.58
CA LEU A 8 30.41 27.50 50.20
C LEU A 8 30.97 26.41 49.27
N LYS A 9 31.91 25.59 49.76
CA LYS A 9 32.43 24.43 49.00
C LYS A 9 31.38 23.35 48.76
N VAL A 10 30.52 23.08 49.76
CA VAL A 10 29.41 22.12 49.63
C VAL A 10 28.34 22.61 48.66
N LEU A 11 28.00 23.91 48.71
CA LEU A 11 27.06 24.54 47.77
C LEU A 11 27.57 24.49 46.33
N ILE A 12 28.86 24.78 46.09
CA ILE A 12 29.47 24.67 44.76
C ILE A 12 29.46 23.22 44.26
N ALA A 13 29.79 22.24 45.12
CA ALA A 13 29.78 20.83 44.74
C ALA A 13 28.37 20.31 44.36
N LEU A 14 27.33 20.77 45.06
CA LEU A 14 25.94 20.43 44.75
C LEU A 14 25.45 21.07 43.45
N VAL A 15 25.85 22.31 43.16
CA VAL A 15 25.52 22.98 41.88
C VAL A 15 26.18 22.26 40.70
N PHE A 16 27.42 21.77 40.86
CA PHE A 16 28.08 20.97 39.83
C PHE A 16 27.44 19.58 39.65
N LEU A 17 26.94 18.95 40.72
CA LEU A 17 26.27 17.65 40.62
C LEU A 17 24.94 17.72 39.84
N VAL A 18 24.18 18.80 40.01
CA VAL A 18 22.90 19.03 39.30
C VAL A 18 23.10 19.35 37.82
N LEU A 19 24.24 19.96 37.45
CA LEU A 19 24.57 20.24 36.05
C LEU A 19 25.01 18.99 35.28
N ILE A 20 25.51 17.95 35.95
CA ILE A 20 25.97 16.70 35.30
C ILE A 20 24.80 15.74 35.03
N THR A 21 23.70 15.82 35.78
CA THR A 21 22.52 14.94 35.61
C THR A 21 21.45 15.51 34.67
N GLY A 22 21.55 16.79 34.28
CA GLY A 22 20.54 17.50 33.49
C GLY A 22 20.57 17.27 31.98
N VAL A 23 21.59 16.60 31.43
CA VAL A 23 21.63 16.26 30.00
C VAL A 23 21.01 14.88 29.79
N LEU A 24 19.72 14.76 30.11
CA LEU A 24 18.86 13.73 29.54
C LEU A 24 18.72 14.05 28.06
N ILE A 25 19.62 13.50 27.25
CA ILE A 25 19.46 13.39 25.81
C ILE A 25 18.17 12.59 25.60
N SER A 26 17.07 13.30 25.41
CA SER A 26 15.87 12.75 24.82
C SER A 26 16.28 12.38 23.40
N LYS A 27 16.72 11.13 23.22
CA LYS A 27 16.75 10.51 21.90
C LYS A 27 15.32 10.57 21.41
N SER A 28 15.03 11.55 20.57
CA SER A 28 13.80 11.55 19.78
C SER A 28 13.88 10.29 18.95
N ASN A 29 13.19 9.24 19.37
CA ASN A 29 12.83 8.15 18.49
C ASN A 29 11.92 8.80 17.45
N SER A 30 12.49 9.28 16.35
CA SER A 30 11.72 9.48 15.14
C SER A 30 11.22 8.08 14.80
N VAL A 31 10.01 7.75 15.27
CA VAL A 31 9.21 6.68 14.70
C VAL A 31 8.98 7.16 13.27
N PHE A 32 9.89 6.78 12.37
CA PHE A 32 9.60 6.79 10.96
C PHE A 32 8.42 5.85 10.82
N SER A 33 7.22 6.40 10.82
CA SER A 33 6.08 5.76 10.20
C SER A 33 6.52 5.55 8.75
N ARG A 34 7.05 4.37 8.42
CA ARG A 34 6.82 3.86 7.07
C ARG A 34 5.32 3.84 6.98
N VAL A 35 4.75 4.70 6.14
CA VAL A 35 3.42 4.44 5.61
C VAL A 35 3.52 3.01 5.10
N GLN A 36 2.90 2.09 5.83
CA GLN A 36 2.83 0.72 5.38
C GLN A 36 1.96 0.81 4.13
N ASN A 37 2.59 0.59 2.99
CA ASN A 37 1.92 0.52 1.71
C ASN A 37 0.74 -0.45 1.86
N ASN A 38 -0.47 0.10 1.73
CA ASN A 38 -1.73 -0.62 1.91
C ASN A 38 -2.47 -0.62 0.57
N TYR A 39 -2.66 -1.80 0.01
CA TYR A 39 -3.30 -2.01 -1.28
C TYR A 39 -4.80 -1.69 -1.28
N SER A 40 -5.44 -1.55 -0.11
CA SER A 40 -6.86 -1.20 -0.01
C SER A 40 -7.18 0.13 -0.68
N GLY A 41 -8.27 0.14 -1.42
CA GLY A 41 -8.84 1.32 -2.07
C GLY A 41 -9.20 1.08 -3.53
N GLN A 42 -9.66 2.15 -4.16
CA GLN A 42 -9.97 2.18 -5.59
C GLN A 42 -8.73 2.66 -6.35
N TRP A 43 -8.41 1.96 -7.42
CA TRP A 43 -7.25 2.21 -8.27
C TRP A 43 -7.70 2.33 -9.71
N GLU A 44 -7.29 3.40 -10.38
CA GLU A 44 -7.69 3.71 -11.75
C GLU A 44 -6.47 3.77 -12.66
N TRP A 45 -6.53 3.12 -13.82
CA TRP A 45 -5.44 3.16 -14.77
C TRP A 45 -5.23 4.59 -15.30
N ILE A 46 -3.98 5.07 -15.29
CA ILE A 46 -3.63 6.43 -15.71
C ILE A 46 -3.97 6.74 -17.18
N LYS A 47 -4.24 5.70 -17.99
CA LYS A 47 -4.60 5.82 -19.40
C LYS A 47 -6.08 5.58 -19.67
N ASN A 48 -6.91 5.52 -18.63
CA ASN A 48 -8.36 5.45 -18.80
C ASN A 48 -8.83 6.55 -19.75
N ASP A 49 -9.60 6.17 -20.75
CA ASP A 49 -10.29 7.08 -21.66
C ASP A 49 -11.65 6.48 -22.07
N ASP A 50 -12.36 7.14 -22.99
CA ASP A 50 -13.66 6.68 -23.48
C ASP A 50 -13.58 5.35 -24.24
N THR A 51 -12.37 4.90 -24.59
CA THR A 51 -12.14 3.72 -25.41
C THR A 51 -11.74 2.48 -24.63
N SER A 52 -10.98 2.68 -23.56
CA SER A 52 -10.53 1.61 -22.69
C SER A 52 -10.31 2.12 -21.27
N THR A 53 -10.83 1.35 -20.30
CA THR A 53 -10.60 1.60 -18.88
C THR A 53 -10.15 0.33 -18.17
N PHE A 54 -9.40 0.50 -17.08
CA PHE A 54 -9.05 -0.59 -16.18
C PHE A 54 -8.99 -0.06 -14.74
N ASN A 55 -9.95 -0.51 -13.94
CA ASN A 55 -10.09 -0.11 -12.54
C ASN A 55 -10.07 -1.34 -11.64
N LEU A 56 -9.49 -1.17 -10.46
CA LEU A 56 -9.47 -2.18 -9.39
C LEU A 56 -10.09 -1.60 -8.12
N GLU A 57 -10.86 -2.40 -7.41
CA GLU A 57 -11.24 -2.14 -6.03
C GLU A 57 -10.66 -3.25 -5.17
N LEU A 58 -9.72 -2.89 -4.29
CA LEU A 58 -8.97 -3.85 -3.48
C LEU A 58 -9.27 -3.67 -2.00
N ASN A 59 -9.28 -4.79 -1.27
CA ASN A 59 -9.39 -4.85 0.17
C ASN A 59 -8.27 -5.75 0.73
N GLU A 60 -7.33 -5.14 1.45
CA GLU A 60 -6.24 -5.79 2.16
C GLU A 60 -6.64 -6.08 3.62
N LEU A 61 -6.51 -7.34 4.01
CA LEU A 61 -6.62 -7.80 5.39
C LEU A 61 -5.38 -8.63 5.75
N ASN A 62 -4.51 -8.06 6.58
CA ASN A 62 -3.18 -8.61 6.89
C ASN A 62 -2.34 -8.79 5.62
N THR A 63 -2.04 -10.03 5.25
CA THR A 63 -1.27 -10.36 4.05
C THR A 63 -2.15 -10.84 2.90
N PHE A 64 -3.48 -10.90 3.09
CA PHE A 64 -4.42 -11.33 2.06
C PHE A 64 -5.09 -10.11 1.42
N VAL A 65 -5.27 -10.16 0.10
CA VAL A 65 -5.96 -9.12 -0.64
C VAL A 65 -7.03 -9.76 -1.49
N THR A 66 -8.25 -9.25 -1.39
CA THR A 66 -9.36 -9.56 -2.29
C THR A 66 -9.78 -8.30 -3.03
N GLY A 67 -10.51 -8.45 -4.13
CA GLY A 67 -11.01 -7.30 -4.85
C GLY A 67 -11.76 -7.64 -6.11
N THR A 68 -12.16 -6.59 -6.81
CA THR A 68 -12.85 -6.65 -8.09
C THR A 68 -12.14 -5.83 -9.15
N HIS A 69 -12.53 -6.06 -10.40
CA HIS A 69 -12.10 -5.26 -11.55
C HIS A 69 -13.31 -4.74 -12.30
N CYS A 70 -13.10 -3.62 -12.99
CA CYS A 70 -14.01 -3.13 -14.02
C CYS A 70 -13.19 -2.64 -15.20
N ILE A 71 -13.43 -3.23 -16.35
CA ILE A 71 -12.76 -2.95 -17.62
C ILE A 71 -13.82 -2.56 -18.63
N SER A 72 -13.64 -1.41 -19.26
CA SER A 72 -14.30 -1.07 -20.51
C SER A 72 -13.34 -1.28 -21.66
N ALA A 73 -13.81 -1.88 -22.75
CA ALA A 73 -13.01 -2.17 -23.93
C ALA A 73 -13.81 -1.96 -25.22
N LEU A 74 -13.09 -1.93 -26.35
CA LEU A 74 -13.66 -1.78 -27.69
C LEU A 74 -14.53 -0.53 -27.84
N ASN A 75 -14.03 0.64 -27.42
CA ASN A 75 -14.79 1.90 -27.50
C ASN A 75 -16.07 1.87 -26.66
N GLY A 76 -16.00 1.29 -25.46
CA GLY A 76 -17.15 1.16 -24.57
C GLY A 76 -18.11 0.02 -24.91
N ASN A 77 -17.93 -0.67 -26.04
CA ASN A 77 -18.88 -1.70 -26.49
C ASN A 77 -18.82 -3.00 -25.68
N LYS A 78 -17.73 -3.22 -24.93
CA LYS A 78 -17.58 -4.35 -24.02
C LYS A 78 -17.30 -3.84 -22.62
N SER A 79 -18.02 -4.39 -21.65
CA SER A 79 -17.83 -4.12 -20.24
C SER A 79 -17.61 -5.45 -19.53
N ASP A 80 -16.45 -5.60 -18.89
CA ASP A 80 -16.09 -6.70 -18.00
C ASP A 80 -15.94 -6.13 -16.60
N CYS A 81 -17.07 -6.03 -15.90
CA CYS A 81 -17.13 -5.45 -14.56
C CYS A 81 -17.82 -6.45 -13.66
N VAL A 82 -17.05 -6.98 -12.71
CA VAL A 82 -17.57 -7.90 -11.71
C VAL A 82 -17.86 -7.09 -10.45
N GLY A 83 -19.13 -7.01 -10.08
CA GLY A 83 -19.60 -6.24 -8.91
C GLY A 83 -19.25 -6.94 -7.59
N ILE A 84 -19.72 -6.39 -6.47
CA ILE A 84 -19.81 -7.11 -5.19
C ILE A 84 -21.29 -7.23 -4.87
N ILE A 85 -21.97 -8.19 -5.49
CA ILE A 85 -23.32 -8.62 -5.12
C ILE A 85 -23.23 -9.86 -4.22
N ASP A 86 -22.26 -10.75 -4.46
CA ASP A 86 -21.97 -11.96 -3.65
C ASP A 86 -20.45 -12.26 -3.55
N GLU A 87 -20.01 -13.07 -2.58
CA GLU A 87 -18.58 -13.45 -2.39
C GLU A 87 -17.96 -14.15 -3.62
N ASP A 88 -18.79 -14.73 -4.50
CA ASP A 88 -18.38 -15.36 -5.75
C ASP A 88 -17.97 -14.34 -6.84
N GLU A 89 -18.29 -13.07 -6.64
CA GLU A 89 -17.96 -11.95 -7.52
C GLU A 89 -16.55 -11.37 -7.26
N ILE A 90 -15.80 -11.93 -6.30
CA ILE A 90 -14.38 -11.58 -6.14
C ILE A 90 -13.61 -12.06 -7.37
N SER A 91 -13.11 -11.11 -8.17
CA SER A 91 -12.34 -11.38 -9.39
C SER A 91 -10.83 -11.23 -9.21
N ILE A 92 -10.37 -10.65 -8.10
CA ILE A 92 -8.96 -10.55 -7.71
C ILE A 92 -8.77 -11.21 -6.35
N LYS A 93 -7.85 -12.18 -6.25
CA LYS A 93 -7.46 -12.82 -4.98
C LYS A 93 -5.96 -12.95 -4.92
N GLY A 94 -5.35 -12.60 -3.80
CA GLY A 94 -3.89 -12.66 -3.70
C GLY A 94 -3.34 -12.56 -2.29
N SER A 95 -2.02 -12.63 -2.23
CA SER A 95 -1.28 -12.46 -1.00
C SER A 95 0.00 -11.64 -1.19
N ILE A 96 0.37 -10.94 -0.13
CA ILE A 96 1.55 -10.09 -0.07
C ILE A 96 2.72 -10.92 0.43
N THR A 97 3.76 -11.03 -0.39
CA THR A 97 5.04 -11.67 -0.04
C THR A 97 6.18 -10.78 -0.46
N ASN A 98 7.10 -10.45 0.46
CA ASN A 98 8.25 -9.58 0.19
C ASN A 98 7.87 -8.22 -0.46
N ASN A 99 6.81 -7.59 0.04
CA ASN A 99 6.23 -6.33 -0.48
C ASN A 99 5.67 -6.40 -1.91
N VAL A 100 5.41 -7.61 -2.41
CA VAL A 100 4.79 -7.85 -3.72
C VAL A 100 3.45 -8.50 -3.49
N LEU A 101 2.39 -7.88 -4.00
CA LEU A 101 1.09 -8.53 -4.04
C LEU A 101 1.03 -9.43 -5.27
N LYS A 102 0.94 -10.75 -5.05
CA LYS A 102 0.73 -11.72 -6.12
C LYS A 102 -0.75 -12.08 -6.16
N VAL A 103 -1.38 -11.89 -7.31
CA VAL A 103 -2.81 -12.14 -7.47
C VAL A 103 -3.09 -13.17 -8.55
N THR A 104 -4.14 -13.92 -8.31
CA THR A 104 -4.92 -14.60 -9.34
C THR A 104 -6.08 -13.69 -9.74
N PHE A 105 -6.40 -13.66 -11.02
CA PHE A 105 -7.52 -12.87 -11.54
C PHE A 105 -8.37 -13.64 -12.55
N LYS A 106 -9.67 -13.33 -12.61
CA LYS A 106 -10.63 -13.87 -13.59
C LYS A 106 -11.46 -12.75 -14.20
N GLY A 107 -11.85 -12.90 -15.47
CA GLY A 107 -12.79 -12.02 -16.17
C GLY A 107 -14.04 -12.77 -16.60
N SER A 108 -15.12 -12.06 -16.91
CA SER A 108 -16.41 -12.68 -17.29
C SER A 108 -16.38 -13.41 -18.62
N PHE A 109 -15.45 -13.06 -19.51
CA PHE A 109 -15.35 -13.64 -20.87
C PHE A 109 -14.26 -14.72 -21.00
N ALA A 110 -13.52 -14.97 -19.92
CA ALA A 110 -12.29 -15.71 -19.98
C ALA A 110 -12.44 -17.16 -19.52
N ASP A 111 -11.62 -18.04 -20.09
CA ASP A 111 -11.61 -19.47 -19.75
C ASP A 111 -10.57 -19.71 -18.65
N GLY A 112 -10.99 -19.53 -17.40
CA GLY A 112 -10.18 -19.83 -16.20
C GLY A 112 -9.58 -18.59 -15.53
N GLU A 113 -8.32 -18.69 -15.09
CA GLU A 113 -7.68 -17.66 -14.27
C GLU A 113 -6.28 -17.30 -14.78
N GLY A 114 -5.95 -16.00 -14.73
CA GLY A 114 -4.62 -15.45 -14.96
C GLY A 114 -3.89 -15.17 -13.64
N GLN A 115 -2.61 -14.78 -13.74
CA GLN A 115 -1.81 -14.33 -12.60
C GLN A 115 -1.12 -13.00 -12.90
N ALA A 116 -1.02 -12.14 -11.90
CA ALA A 116 -0.34 -10.86 -11.98
C ALA A 116 0.43 -10.54 -10.68
N GLU A 117 1.38 -9.64 -10.81
CA GLU A 117 2.01 -8.97 -9.67
C GLU A 117 1.55 -7.51 -9.60
N ILE A 118 1.32 -7.04 -8.39
CA ILE A 118 1.03 -5.64 -8.08
C ILE A 118 2.13 -5.12 -7.15
N ARG A 119 2.71 -3.97 -7.51
CA ARG A 119 3.83 -3.33 -6.79
C ARG A 119 3.58 -1.85 -6.62
N PHE A 120 3.86 -1.32 -5.44
CA PHE A 120 3.86 0.12 -5.24
C PHE A 120 5.01 0.79 -6.01
N ILE A 121 4.69 1.85 -6.74
CA ILE A 121 5.64 2.81 -7.32
C ILE A 121 5.80 4.00 -6.36
N SER A 122 4.69 4.48 -5.79
CA SER A 122 4.61 5.52 -4.76
C SER A 122 3.36 5.27 -3.90
N ALA A 123 3.16 6.02 -2.81
CA ALA A 123 2.03 5.81 -1.88
C ALA A 123 0.64 5.83 -2.57
N ASP A 124 0.53 6.52 -3.70
CA ASP A 124 -0.66 6.73 -4.51
C ASP A 124 -0.61 6.03 -5.87
N LYS A 125 0.42 5.21 -6.16
CA LYS A 125 0.58 4.54 -7.46
C LYS A 125 1.03 3.10 -7.33
N ILE A 126 0.37 2.23 -8.09
CA ILE A 126 0.75 0.83 -8.23
C ILE A 126 1.03 0.48 -9.69
N GLU A 127 1.91 -0.47 -9.90
CA GLU A 127 2.09 -1.19 -11.16
C GLU A 127 1.37 -2.53 -11.08
N TRP A 128 0.55 -2.82 -12.08
CA TRP A 128 0.01 -4.13 -12.40
C TRP A 128 0.82 -4.75 -13.54
N LYS A 129 1.20 -6.02 -13.40
CA LYS A 129 1.89 -6.78 -14.46
C LYS A 129 1.45 -8.23 -14.49
N VAL A 130 0.86 -8.65 -15.62
CA VAL A 130 0.47 -10.05 -15.83
C VAL A 130 1.72 -10.93 -15.96
N THR A 131 1.78 -12.00 -15.16
CA THR A 131 2.84 -13.02 -15.17
C THR A 131 2.37 -14.34 -15.79
N LYS A 132 1.07 -14.63 -15.75
CA LYS A 132 0.44 -15.73 -16.47
C LYS A 132 -0.81 -15.23 -17.18
N LYS A 133 -0.86 -15.38 -18.50
CA LYS A 133 -2.02 -15.00 -19.30
C LYS A 133 -3.21 -15.89 -18.97
N ILE A 134 -4.39 -15.31 -19.03
CA ILE A 134 -5.66 -16.04 -19.02
C ILE A 134 -5.97 -16.54 -20.44
N ALA A 135 -6.63 -17.70 -20.55
CA ALA A 135 -7.09 -18.23 -21.83
C ALA A 135 -8.46 -17.63 -22.20
N GLY A 136 -8.84 -17.74 -23.47
CA GLY A 136 -10.10 -17.18 -23.96
C GLY A 136 -10.07 -15.65 -24.15
N GLU A 137 -11.24 -15.10 -24.44
CA GLU A 137 -11.44 -13.65 -24.61
C GLU A 137 -11.23 -12.93 -23.27
N ASN A 138 -10.37 -11.92 -23.24
CA ASN A 138 -10.13 -11.12 -22.05
C ASN A 138 -9.59 -9.74 -22.43
N TYR A 139 -9.81 -8.78 -21.54
CA TYR A 139 -9.47 -7.38 -21.78
C TYR A 139 -8.53 -6.80 -20.72
N PHE A 140 -7.93 -7.65 -19.88
CA PHE A 140 -6.96 -7.21 -18.89
C PHE A 140 -5.70 -6.67 -19.59
N PRO A 141 -5.19 -5.50 -19.19
CA PRO A 141 -3.94 -5.01 -19.73
C PRO A 141 -2.79 -5.92 -19.26
N GLN A 142 -1.86 -6.22 -20.18
CA GLN A 142 -0.65 -6.98 -19.84
C GLN A 142 0.19 -6.24 -18.77
N GLN A 143 0.17 -4.91 -18.79
CA GLN A 143 0.81 -4.04 -17.81
C GLN A 143 0.03 -2.73 -17.69
N ALA A 144 -0.11 -2.20 -16.48
CA ALA A 144 -0.80 -0.95 -16.20
C ALA A 144 -0.19 -0.23 -15.00
N THR A 145 -0.19 1.10 -15.03
CA THR A 145 0.11 1.93 -13.86
C THR A 145 -1.19 2.52 -13.36
N LEU A 146 -1.61 2.18 -12.15
CA LEU A 146 -2.85 2.67 -11.57
C LEU A 146 -2.56 3.72 -10.50
N VAL A 147 -3.38 4.75 -10.45
CA VAL A 147 -3.39 5.79 -9.42
C VAL A 147 -4.50 5.53 -8.42
N LYS A 148 -4.25 5.81 -7.16
CA LYS A 148 -5.29 5.70 -6.12
C LYS A 148 -6.32 6.80 -6.32
N ARG A 149 -7.60 6.43 -6.32
CA ARG A 149 -8.68 7.40 -6.32
C ARG A 149 -8.69 8.15 -4.97
N PRO A 150 -8.82 9.49 -4.97
CA PRO A 150 -8.87 10.30 -3.75
C PRO A 150 -9.99 9.90 -2.78
#